data_AF-A0A917KTV7-F1
#
_entry.id   AF-A0A917KTV7-F1
#
_cell.length_a   1.000
_cell.length_b   1.000
_cell.length_c   1.000
_cell.angle_alpha   90.00
_cell.angle_beta   90.00
_cell.angle_gamma   90.00
#
_symmetry.space_group_name_H-M   'P 1'
#
loop_
_entity.id
_entity.type
_entity.pdbx_description
1 polymer ?
#
loop_
_entity_poly.entity_id
_entity_poly.type
_entity_poly.pdbx_seq_one_letter_code
_entity_poly.pdbx_strand_id
1 'polypeptide(L)'
;MRPTPRRRLRAALLTVVMALVALFAAGLARPAPAAAHDATSTAYVDVRGTGTRVEATLDLEYDLLMKSAWLYAEAYGAKARSEQLHQLEKNADAVTEYVSGRFAVGHDGSACAPRPAGEAGVRTRGTRPFAVLTLAYACPGGADGSYTISSALFPDAESFVHSTQTIVHYDIGGQRGSQVLTAAAPTLQTAGHHESHQIAEFFLLGTEHLLFGLDHILFLLSLLIGARTLRNVVRTATAFTAAHSVTFLLAAAGVVHVPGAVVEPVIAASIAVVAVAGIVLRDREGSGHWRLPVVFLFGLVHGLGFAGALGIDKSWSWELLLSLLSFNVGIEVVQLAIIAAVFPLLALLRRMPAHRWVLPALTAPIVVVSLYWFVDRLAVVA
;
A
#
# COMPACT_ATOMS: atom_id res chain seq x y z
N MET A 1 -42.96 35.66 -2.66
CA MET A 1 -43.31 34.22 -2.74
C MET A 1 -42.24 33.38 -2.04
N ARG A 2 -42.58 32.66 -0.96
CA ARG A 2 -41.63 31.76 -0.28
C ARG A 2 -41.36 30.55 -1.20
N PRO A 3 -40.09 30.16 -1.43
CA PRO A 3 -39.78 29.01 -2.27
C PRO A 3 -40.39 27.74 -1.66
N THR A 4 -41.02 26.93 -2.50
CA THR A 4 -41.64 25.65 -2.09
C THR A 4 -40.60 24.72 -1.45
N PRO A 5 -41.01 23.84 -0.53
CA PRO A 5 -40.09 22.92 0.18
C PRO A 5 -39.23 22.07 -0.77
N ARG A 6 -39.77 21.67 -1.93
CA ARG A 6 -39.01 20.98 -2.99
C ARG A 6 -37.90 21.85 -3.60
N ARG A 7 -38.10 23.16 -3.71
CA ARG A 7 -37.13 24.11 -4.26
C ARG A 7 -36.02 24.41 -3.25
N ARG A 8 -36.35 24.45 -1.96
CA ARG A 8 -35.39 24.56 -0.85
C ARG A 8 -34.51 23.31 -0.73
N LEU A 9 -35.10 22.12 -0.81
CA LEU A 9 -34.35 20.85 -0.80
C LEU A 9 -33.39 20.73 -1.99
N ARG A 10 -33.85 21.11 -3.20
CA ARG A 10 -32.99 21.15 -4.40
C ARG A 10 -31.83 22.13 -4.26
N ALA A 11 -32.10 23.33 -3.74
CA ALA A 11 -31.05 24.33 -3.51
C ALA A 11 -30.03 23.83 -2.47
N ALA A 12 -30.48 23.31 -1.33
CA ALA A 12 -29.60 22.76 -0.30
C ALA A 12 -28.74 21.60 -0.82
N LEU A 13 -29.32 20.69 -1.61
CA LEU A 13 -28.58 19.58 -2.20
C LEU A 13 -27.56 20.05 -3.25
N LEU A 14 -27.91 21.04 -4.06
CA LEU A 14 -26.97 21.65 -5.00
C LEU A 14 -25.83 22.34 -4.25
N THR A 15 -26.12 22.99 -3.12
CA THR A 15 -25.09 23.59 -2.26
C THR A 15 -24.18 22.54 -1.65
N VAL A 16 -24.72 21.41 -1.18
CA VAL A 16 -23.90 20.30 -0.64
C VAL A 16 -23.03 19.68 -1.74
N VAL A 17 -23.58 19.41 -2.91
CA VAL A 17 -22.82 18.89 -4.05
C VAL A 17 -21.74 19.88 -4.47
N MET A 18 -22.07 21.17 -4.60
CA MET A 18 -21.10 22.22 -4.96
C MET A 18 -20.05 22.42 -3.86
N ALA A 19 -20.41 22.27 -2.58
CA ALA A 19 -19.47 22.31 -1.48
C ALA A 19 -18.53 21.11 -1.52
N LEU A 20 -19.02 19.90 -1.80
CA LEU A 20 -18.19 18.71 -1.99
C LEU A 20 -17.29 18.82 -3.23
N VAL A 21 -17.80 19.39 -4.33
CA VAL A 21 -17.01 19.71 -5.54
C VAL A 21 -15.92 20.71 -5.20
N ALA A 22 -16.25 21.78 -4.47
CA ALA A 22 -15.30 22.81 -4.06
C ALA A 22 -14.28 22.28 -3.05
N LEU A 23 -14.67 21.41 -2.12
CA LEU A 23 -13.78 20.72 -1.19
C LEU A 23 -12.84 19.75 -1.91
N PHE A 24 -13.36 18.97 -2.86
CA PHE A 24 -12.56 18.06 -3.69
C PHE A 24 -11.59 18.84 -4.57
N ALA A 25 -12.05 19.88 -5.26
CA ALA A 25 -11.22 20.76 -6.06
C ALA A 25 -10.20 21.55 -5.23
N ALA A 26 -10.56 22.00 -4.01
CA ALA A 26 -9.64 22.66 -3.08
C ALA A 26 -8.65 21.68 -2.44
N GLY A 27 -9.02 20.41 -2.27
CA GLY A 27 -8.11 19.33 -1.87
C GLY A 27 -7.06 19.04 -2.96
N LEU A 28 -7.46 19.16 -4.24
CA LEU A 28 -6.57 19.03 -5.39
C LEU A 28 -5.75 20.30 -5.68
N ALA A 29 -6.27 21.49 -5.32
CA ALA A 29 -5.66 22.79 -5.60
C ALA A 29 -4.88 23.37 -4.41
N ARG A 30 -4.89 22.71 -3.25
CA ARG A 30 -3.89 23.00 -2.23
C ARG A 30 -2.57 22.45 -2.75
N PRO A 31 -1.54 23.29 -2.96
CA PRO A 31 -0.18 22.80 -2.82
C PRO A 31 -0.06 22.45 -1.34
N ALA A 32 -0.53 21.26 -0.96
CA ALA A 32 0.26 20.52 -0.01
C ALA A 32 1.67 20.50 -0.62
N PRO A 33 2.75 20.63 0.17
CA PRO A 33 4.04 20.22 -0.34
C PRO A 33 3.85 18.85 -1.00
N ALA A 34 4.62 18.54 -2.01
CA ALA A 34 4.64 17.21 -2.59
C ALA A 34 4.96 16.17 -1.49
N ALA A 35 3.97 15.79 -0.70
CA ALA A 35 3.95 14.69 0.24
C ALA A 35 3.46 13.44 -0.51
N ALA A 36 3.60 13.45 -1.84
CA ALA A 36 3.43 12.30 -2.71
C ALA A 36 4.70 11.43 -2.78
N HIS A 37 5.72 11.78 -1.99
CA HIS A 37 6.65 10.81 -1.43
C HIS A 37 6.56 10.94 0.10
N ASP A 38 5.46 10.53 0.71
CA ASP A 38 5.64 9.85 2.01
C ASP A 38 6.52 8.66 1.65
N ALA A 39 7.82 8.79 1.91
CA ALA A 39 8.80 7.79 1.57
C ALA A 39 8.51 6.57 2.44
N THR A 40 7.60 5.72 2.00
CA THR A 40 7.35 4.45 2.66
C THR A 40 8.60 3.62 2.47
N SER A 41 9.33 3.39 3.57
CA SER A 41 10.52 2.56 3.54
C SER A 41 10.14 1.14 3.94
N THR A 42 10.75 0.17 3.27
CA THR A 42 10.52 -1.24 3.57
C THR A 42 11.84 -1.86 4.02
N ALA A 43 11.89 -2.29 5.28
CA ALA A 43 12.96 -3.14 5.79
C ALA A 43 12.56 -4.61 5.58
N TYR A 44 13.50 -5.44 5.14
CA TYR A 44 13.27 -6.89 5.04
C TYR A 44 14.16 -7.59 6.05
N VAL A 45 13.60 -8.54 6.80
CA VAL A 45 14.36 -9.26 7.82
C VAL A 45 14.10 -10.75 7.73
N ASP A 46 15.17 -11.53 7.59
CA ASP A 46 15.15 -12.98 7.69
C ASP A 46 15.65 -13.40 9.08
N VAL A 47 14.77 -13.97 9.91
CA VAL A 47 15.09 -14.48 11.25
C VAL A 47 15.12 -16.00 11.23
N ARG A 48 16.24 -16.61 11.60
CA ARG A 48 16.42 -18.07 11.64
C ARG A 48 17.07 -18.52 12.94
N GLY A 49 16.72 -19.71 13.43
CA GLY A 49 17.40 -20.28 14.59
C GLY A 49 16.53 -21.18 15.46
N THR A 50 17.17 -21.81 16.43
CA THR A 50 16.49 -22.70 17.38
C THR A 50 17.09 -22.54 18.78
N GLY A 51 16.22 -22.57 19.79
CA GLY A 51 16.58 -22.40 21.18
C GLY A 51 17.28 -21.07 21.47
N THR A 52 18.51 -21.16 21.97
CA THR A 52 19.25 -20.02 22.53
C THR A 52 20.02 -19.20 21.49
N ARG A 53 20.02 -19.62 20.22
CA ARG A 53 20.74 -18.93 19.14
C ARG A 53 19.79 -18.62 17.99
N VAL A 54 19.54 -17.34 17.82
CA VAL A 54 18.78 -16.79 16.71
C VAL A 54 19.70 -15.89 15.90
N GLU A 55 19.53 -15.88 14.58
CA GLU A 55 20.24 -15.00 13.66
C GLU A 55 19.21 -14.23 12.86
N ALA A 56 19.39 -12.92 12.73
CA ALA A 56 18.58 -12.06 11.89
C ALA A 56 19.47 -11.41 10.83
N THR A 57 19.10 -11.56 9.56
CA THR A 57 19.71 -10.83 8.44
C THR A 57 18.75 -9.74 8.01
N LEU A 58 19.18 -8.48 8.12
CA LEU A 58 18.39 -7.29 7.84
C LEU A 58 18.86 -6.62 6.55
N ASP A 59 17.88 -6.30 5.70
CA ASP A 59 18.02 -5.47 4.51
C ASP A 59 17.39 -4.13 4.77
N LEU A 60 18.24 -3.12 4.87
CA LEU A 60 17.85 -1.76 5.19
C LEU A 60 18.26 -0.86 4.03
N GLU A 61 17.36 0.01 3.56
CA GLU A 61 17.69 0.96 2.49
C GLU A 61 18.93 1.77 2.90
N TYR A 62 19.97 1.73 2.07
CA TYR A 62 21.31 2.21 2.45
C TYR A 62 21.28 3.68 2.83
N ASP A 63 20.75 4.55 1.95
CA ASP A 63 20.73 6.00 2.17
C ASP A 63 19.97 6.36 3.45
N LEU A 64 18.92 5.60 3.77
CA LEU A 64 18.10 5.82 4.95
C LEU A 64 18.81 5.36 6.22
N LEU A 65 19.35 4.13 6.24
CA LEU A 65 20.14 3.61 7.35
C LEU A 65 21.27 4.55 7.74
N MET A 66 22.03 5.02 6.75
CA MET A 66 23.17 5.88 7.00
C MET A 66 22.74 7.24 7.58
N LYS A 67 21.60 7.79 7.14
CA LYS A 67 21.01 9.01 7.72
C LYS A 67 20.48 8.79 9.14
N SER A 68 19.76 7.70 9.37
CA SER A 68 19.15 7.38 10.67
C SER A 68 20.17 7.02 11.74
N ALA A 69 21.31 6.46 11.33
CA ALA A 69 22.49 6.27 12.18
C ALA A 69 23.25 7.58 12.46
N TRP A 70 22.70 8.75 12.11
CA TRP A 70 23.29 10.08 12.30
C TRP A 70 24.67 10.27 11.64
N LEU A 71 24.91 9.59 10.51
CA LEU A 71 26.18 9.69 9.80
C LEU A 71 26.23 10.91 8.87
N TYR A 72 27.45 11.41 8.64
CA TYR A 72 27.70 12.59 7.82
C TYR A 72 27.32 12.39 6.34
N ALA A 73 27.19 13.51 5.60
CA ALA A 73 26.78 13.54 4.19
C ALA A 73 27.61 12.66 3.26
N GLU A 74 28.89 12.48 3.56
CA GLU A 74 29.80 11.63 2.81
C GLU A 74 29.38 10.15 2.87
N ALA A 75 28.80 9.70 3.99
CA ALA A 75 28.48 8.30 4.22
C ALA A 75 27.17 7.89 3.51
N TYR A 76 26.11 8.72 3.57
CA TYR A 76 24.87 8.47 2.84
C TYR A 76 24.90 8.99 1.38
N GLY A 77 25.93 9.73 0.99
CA GLY A 77 26.12 10.21 -0.39
C GLY A 77 26.73 9.16 -1.33
N ALA A 78 27.22 8.05 -0.80
CA ALA A 78 27.91 6.99 -1.55
C ALA A 78 27.01 6.37 -2.64
N LYS A 79 27.45 6.43 -3.90
CA LYS A 79 26.69 5.91 -5.06
C LYS A 79 27.23 4.58 -5.61
N ALA A 80 28.54 4.36 -5.55
CA ALA A 80 29.15 3.12 -6.01
C ALA A 80 29.07 2.05 -4.90
N ARG A 81 28.77 0.80 -5.28
CA ARG A 81 28.66 -0.32 -4.33
C ARG A 81 29.92 -0.49 -3.45
N SER A 82 31.10 -0.32 -4.02
CA SER A 82 32.37 -0.41 -3.28
C SER A 82 32.52 0.70 -2.25
N GLU A 83 32.07 1.91 -2.58
CA GLU A 83 32.07 3.05 -1.65
C GLU A 83 31.05 2.83 -0.54
N GLN A 84 29.85 2.35 -0.88
CA GLN A 84 28.82 2.02 0.09
C GLN A 84 29.29 0.96 1.09
N LEU A 85 29.96 -0.09 0.60
CA LEU A 85 30.54 -1.13 1.44
C LEU A 85 31.62 -0.55 2.36
N HIS A 86 32.54 0.26 1.82
CA HIS A 86 33.59 0.92 2.59
C HIS A 86 33.01 1.80 3.72
N GLN A 87 31.94 2.55 3.43
CA GLN A 87 31.28 3.39 4.43
C GLN A 87 30.53 2.57 5.49
N LEU A 88 29.94 1.41 5.16
CA LEU A 88 29.37 0.50 6.16
C LEU A 88 30.44 -0.06 7.09
N GLU A 89 31.57 -0.51 6.54
CA GLU A 89 32.69 -1.02 7.33
C GLU A 89 33.26 0.06 8.26
N LYS A 90 33.45 1.28 7.73
CA LYS A 90 33.97 2.42 8.49
C LYS A 90 33.05 2.84 9.64
N ASN A 91 31.74 2.70 9.48
CA ASN A 91 30.73 3.16 10.44
C ASN A 91 29.97 1.99 11.10
N ALA A 92 30.57 0.80 11.15
CA ALA A 92 29.91 -0.43 11.60
C ALA A 92 29.33 -0.32 13.01
N ASP A 93 30.02 0.36 13.94
CA ASP A 93 29.56 0.53 15.32
C ASP A 93 28.27 1.36 15.40
N ALA A 94 28.23 2.53 14.74
CA ALA A 94 27.08 3.42 14.73
C ALA A 94 25.86 2.76 14.05
N VAL A 95 26.10 2.05 12.95
CA VAL A 95 25.07 1.29 12.24
C VAL A 95 24.54 0.15 13.11
N THR A 96 25.43 -0.58 13.78
CA THR A 96 25.05 -1.67 14.69
C THR A 96 24.25 -1.14 15.88
N GLU A 97 24.68 -0.03 16.49
CA GLU A 97 23.99 0.62 17.60
C GLU A 97 22.58 1.04 17.20
N TYR A 98 22.44 1.67 16.02
CA TYR A 98 21.14 2.06 15.49
C TYR A 98 20.18 0.87 15.37
N VAL A 99 20.64 -0.21 14.72
CA VAL A 99 19.82 -1.38 14.40
C VAL A 99 19.52 -2.22 15.64
N SER A 100 20.53 -2.53 16.46
CA SER A 100 20.34 -3.34 17.67
C SER A 100 19.49 -2.65 18.74
N GLY A 101 19.46 -1.32 18.76
CA GLY A 101 18.54 -0.56 19.61
C GLY A 101 17.09 -0.51 19.10
N ARG A 102 16.82 -0.94 17.85
CA ARG A 102 15.51 -0.80 17.19
C ARG A 102 14.94 -2.08 16.61
N PHE A 103 15.71 -3.15 16.49
CA PHE A 103 15.23 -4.47 16.11
C PHE A 103 15.60 -5.46 17.20
N ALA A 104 14.58 -6.02 17.86
CA ALA A 104 14.75 -6.86 19.02
C ALA A 104 14.11 -8.24 18.84
N VAL A 105 14.78 -9.24 19.40
CA VAL A 105 14.27 -10.60 19.52
C VAL A 105 14.17 -10.91 21.02
N GLY A 106 13.05 -11.51 21.42
CA GLY A 106 12.83 -12.04 22.75
C GLY A 106 12.46 -13.52 22.70
N HIS A 107 12.74 -14.22 23.79
CA HIS A 107 12.41 -15.63 23.98
C HIS A 107 11.80 -15.81 25.38
N ASP A 108 10.59 -16.37 25.44
CA ASP A 108 9.81 -16.56 26.67
C ASP A 108 9.75 -15.30 27.57
N GLY A 109 9.45 -14.16 26.94
CA GLY A 109 9.33 -12.86 27.60
C GLY A 109 10.65 -12.21 28.01
N SER A 110 11.80 -12.86 27.76
CA SER A 110 13.13 -12.32 28.05
C SER A 110 13.80 -11.79 26.78
N ALA A 111 14.47 -10.64 26.86
CA ALA A 111 15.19 -10.07 25.71
C ALA A 111 16.44 -10.89 25.36
N CYS A 112 16.64 -11.15 24.08
CA CYS A 112 17.86 -11.77 23.57
C CYS A 112 18.92 -10.69 23.32
N ALA A 113 20.18 -10.97 23.68
CA ALA A 113 21.27 -10.01 23.51
C ALA A 113 21.79 -10.02 22.06
N PRO A 114 21.68 -8.91 21.30
CA PRO A 114 22.20 -8.82 19.94
C PRO A 114 23.72 -8.68 19.93
N ARG A 115 24.37 -9.25 18.91
CA ARG A 115 25.75 -8.99 18.53
C ARG A 115 25.89 -9.04 17.00
N PRO A 116 26.75 -8.21 16.39
CA PRO A 116 27.13 -8.40 15.00
C PRO A 116 27.60 -9.83 14.73
N ALA A 117 27.20 -10.35 13.58
CA ALA A 117 27.64 -11.63 13.05
C ALA A 117 27.88 -11.48 11.55
N GLY A 118 29.01 -11.97 11.06
CA GLY A 118 29.38 -11.81 9.65
C GLY A 118 29.82 -10.39 9.27
N GLU A 119 30.14 -10.22 8.00
CA GLU A 119 30.52 -8.94 7.40
C GLU A 119 29.28 -8.21 6.86
N ALA A 120 29.27 -6.88 6.96
CA ALA A 120 28.23 -6.08 6.34
C ALA A 120 28.30 -6.20 4.80
N GLY A 121 27.15 -6.15 4.15
CA GLY A 121 27.04 -6.26 2.70
C GLY A 121 26.26 -5.12 2.09
N VAL A 122 26.33 -5.02 0.77
CA VAL A 122 25.44 -4.18 -0.03
C VAL A 122 24.84 -5.02 -1.15
N ARG A 123 23.51 -5.05 -1.22
CA ARG A 123 22.75 -5.67 -2.31
C ARG A 123 21.78 -4.65 -2.92
N THR A 124 21.33 -4.91 -4.14
CA THR A 124 20.37 -4.04 -4.83
C THR A 124 19.03 -4.75 -4.89
N ARG A 125 17.95 -4.09 -4.46
CA ARG A 125 16.57 -4.57 -4.61
C ARG A 125 15.79 -3.54 -5.42
N GLY A 126 15.29 -3.95 -6.59
CA GLY A 126 14.75 -3.02 -7.58
C GLY A 126 15.84 -2.06 -8.06
N THR A 127 15.64 -0.77 -7.84
CA THR A 127 16.60 0.30 -8.20
C THR A 127 17.37 0.87 -6.99
N ARG A 128 17.09 0.40 -5.77
CA ARG A 128 17.67 0.97 -4.55
C ARG A 128 18.75 0.06 -3.93
N PRO A 129 19.84 0.65 -3.40
CA PRO A 129 20.84 -0.08 -2.63
C PRO A 129 20.33 -0.36 -1.21
N PHE A 130 20.57 -1.58 -0.73
CA PHE A 130 20.25 -2.05 0.61
C PHE A 130 21.53 -2.48 1.31
N ALA A 131 21.75 -1.97 2.52
CA ALA A 131 22.74 -2.47 3.45
C ALA A 131 22.24 -3.80 4.03
N VAL A 132 23.13 -4.80 4.05
CA VAL A 132 22.89 -6.12 4.61
C VAL A 132 23.64 -6.22 5.92
N LEU A 133 22.93 -6.43 7.01
CA LEU A 133 23.49 -6.57 8.34
C LEU A 133 23.01 -7.86 8.96
N THR A 134 23.92 -8.61 9.56
CA THR A 134 23.56 -9.85 10.24
C THR A 134 23.83 -9.70 11.74
N LEU A 135 22.79 -9.95 12.54
CA LEU A 135 22.82 -9.91 14.00
C LEU A 135 22.55 -11.30 14.54
N ALA A 136 23.45 -11.80 15.38
CA ALA A 136 23.18 -12.98 16.20
C ALA A 136 22.61 -12.55 17.55
N TYR A 137 21.56 -13.23 17.99
CA TYR A 137 20.86 -13.02 19.25
C TYR A 137 21.13 -14.20 20.17
N ALA A 138 21.70 -13.92 21.35
CA ALA A 138 21.83 -14.87 22.42
C ALA A 138 20.57 -14.81 23.31
N CYS A 139 19.70 -15.79 23.18
CA CYS A 139 18.45 -15.86 23.91
C CYS A 139 18.62 -16.65 25.22
N PRO A 140 18.18 -16.10 26.37
CA PRO A 140 18.11 -16.87 27.61
C PRO A 140 16.99 -17.93 27.54
N GLY A 141 17.19 -19.05 28.24
CA GLY A 141 16.17 -20.12 28.34
C GLY A 141 16.55 -21.44 27.66
N GLY A 142 15.53 -22.26 27.41
CA GLY A 142 15.65 -23.60 26.82
C GLY A 142 15.58 -23.62 25.29
N ALA A 143 15.53 -24.83 24.71
CA ALA A 143 15.42 -25.02 23.26
C ALA A 143 14.00 -24.72 22.72
N ASP A 144 13.01 -24.90 23.59
CA ASP A 144 11.59 -24.70 23.31
C ASP A 144 11.10 -23.41 23.98
N GLY A 145 10.15 -22.73 23.35
CA GLY A 145 9.59 -21.49 23.86
C GLY A 145 8.91 -20.65 22.78
N SER A 146 8.32 -19.54 23.20
CA SER A 146 7.72 -18.54 22.34
C SER A 146 8.73 -17.44 22.00
N TYR A 147 8.81 -17.08 20.72
CA TYR A 147 9.67 -15.99 20.28
C TYR A 147 8.83 -14.73 20.06
N THR A 148 9.40 -13.59 20.42
CA THR A 148 8.85 -12.28 20.12
C THR A 148 9.84 -11.54 19.24
N ILE A 149 9.38 -10.96 18.13
CA ILE A 149 10.21 -10.13 17.24
C ILE A 149 9.56 -8.75 17.20
N SER A 150 10.33 -7.70 17.46
CA SER A 150 9.84 -6.34 17.37
C SER A 150 10.74 -5.45 16.52
N SER A 151 10.11 -4.50 15.83
CA SER A 151 10.80 -3.51 15.00
C SER A 151 10.29 -2.11 15.30
N ALA A 152 11.24 -1.21 15.52
CA ALA A 152 11.08 0.24 15.57
C ALA A 152 12.11 0.91 14.65
N LEU A 153 12.51 0.20 13.58
CA LEU A 153 13.41 0.72 12.56
C LEU A 153 12.74 1.89 11.83
N PHE A 154 13.51 2.95 11.56
CA PHE A 154 13.05 4.14 10.83
C PHE A 154 11.75 4.74 11.39
N PRO A 155 11.74 5.16 12.68
CA PRO A 155 10.54 5.68 13.33
C PRO A 155 10.03 6.95 12.65
N ASP A 156 8.71 7.16 12.61
CA ASP A 156 8.07 8.32 11.96
C ASP A 156 8.51 9.69 12.55
N ALA A 157 9.14 9.68 13.73
CA ALA A 157 9.78 10.87 14.31
C ALA A 157 11.00 11.35 13.51
N GLU A 158 11.61 10.47 12.70
CA GLU A 158 12.63 10.83 11.74
C GLU A 158 11.97 11.57 10.57
N SER A 159 12.13 12.90 10.51
CA SER A 159 11.47 13.80 9.53
C SER A 159 11.68 13.49 8.04
N PHE A 160 12.40 12.43 7.71
CA PHE A 160 12.76 12.00 6.36
C PHE A 160 12.08 10.69 5.92
N VAL A 161 11.34 10.01 6.80
CA VAL A 161 10.47 8.85 6.47
C VAL A 161 9.18 8.95 7.28
N HIS A 162 8.04 8.73 6.61
CA HIS A 162 6.72 8.95 7.21
C HIS A 162 5.85 7.69 7.28
N SER A 163 6.42 6.52 7.00
CA SER A 163 5.78 5.21 7.19
C SER A 163 6.80 4.09 6.94
N THR A 164 7.21 3.36 7.97
CA THR A 164 8.11 2.21 7.80
C THR A 164 7.37 0.90 7.98
N GLN A 165 7.58 -0.01 7.03
CA GLN A 165 7.12 -1.39 7.10
C GLN A 165 8.34 -2.31 7.26
N THR A 166 8.33 -3.17 8.27
CA THR A 166 9.35 -4.23 8.41
C THR A 166 8.72 -5.56 8.05
N ILE A 167 9.09 -6.13 6.90
CA ILE A 167 8.64 -7.46 6.49
C ILE A 167 9.59 -8.47 7.12
N VAL A 168 9.08 -9.20 8.12
CA VAL A 168 9.84 -10.24 8.81
C VAL A 168 9.46 -11.60 8.22
N HIS A 169 10.44 -12.33 7.69
CA HIS A 169 10.36 -13.76 7.43
C HIS A 169 11.04 -14.49 8.58
N TYR A 170 10.35 -15.41 9.24
CA TYR A 170 10.91 -16.17 10.36
C TYR A 170 10.84 -17.66 10.10
N ASP A 171 11.90 -18.35 10.50
CA ASP A 171 12.02 -19.80 10.59
C ASP A 171 12.72 -20.12 11.92
N ILE A 172 11.95 -20.01 13.01
CA ILE A 172 12.45 -20.10 14.38
C ILE A 172 11.60 -21.03 15.24
N GLY A 173 12.25 -21.86 16.06
CA GLY A 173 11.54 -22.78 16.98
C GLY A 173 10.62 -23.78 16.26
N GLY A 174 10.94 -24.15 15.01
CA GLY A 174 10.10 -25.02 14.18
C GLY A 174 8.85 -24.35 13.61
N GLN A 175 8.66 -23.04 13.86
CA GLN A 175 7.60 -22.23 13.26
C GLN A 175 8.16 -21.43 12.10
N ARG A 176 7.48 -21.48 10.95
CA ARG A 176 7.83 -20.70 9.77
C ARG A 176 6.69 -19.79 9.38
N GLY A 177 6.99 -18.53 9.07
CA GLY A 177 5.98 -17.57 8.65
C GLY A 177 6.57 -16.26 8.17
N SER A 178 5.68 -15.31 7.92
CA SER A 178 6.07 -13.94 7.66
C SER A 178 4.96 -12.98 8.09
N GLN A 179 5.37 -11.84 8.66
CA GLN A 179 4.47 -10.79 9.14
C GLN A 179 5.07 -9.42 8.83
N VAL A 180 4.21 -8.44 8.56
CA VAL A 180 4.60 -7.04 8.38
C VAL A 180 4.43 -6.33 9.71
N LEU A 181 5.51 -5.78 10.24
CA LEU A 181 5.51 -4.93 11.43
C LEU A 181 5.43 -3.47 11.02
N THR A 182 4.60 -2.71 11.72
CA THR A 182 4.38 -1.27 11.49
C THR A 182 4.45 -0.53 12.83
N ALA A 183 4.46 0.80 12.82
CA ALA A 183 4.38 1.58 14.05
C ALA A 183 3.13 1.26 14.89
N ALA A 184 2.00 0.89 14.25
CA ALA A 184 0.77 0.50 14.94
C ALA A 184 0.79 -0.95 15.47
N ALA A 185 1.53 -1.83 14.81
CA ALA A 185 1.71 -3.24 15.19
C ALA A 185 3.20 -3.61 15.14
N PRO A 186 4.01 -3.19 16.12
CA PRO A 186 5.47 -3.27 16.05
C PRO A 186 6.03 -4.64 16.47
N THR A 187 5.17 -5.58 16.89
CA THR A 187 5.57 -6.82 17.55
C THR A 187 4.83 -8.02 16.98
N LEU A 188 5.60 -9.09 16.73
CA LEU A 188 5.20 -10.42 16.27
C LEU A 188 5.50 -11.42 17.39
N GLN A 189 4.58 -12.33 17.69
CA GLN A 189 4.82 -13.49 18.58
C GLN A 189 4.63 -14.79 17.81
N THR A 190 5.51 -15.78 17.97
CA THR A 190 5.48 -17.03 17.18
C THR A 190 4.56 -18.13 17.72
N ALA A 191 3.98 -17.94 18.91
CA ALA A 191 3.12 -18.93 19.55
C ALA A 191 1.85 -18.29 20.12
N GLY A 192 0.75 -18.35 19.37
CA GLY A 192 -0.59 -18.00 19.85
C GLY A 192 -1.57 -17.62 18.73
N HIS A 193 -2.73 -18.29 18.68
CA HIS A 193 -3.94 -17.97 17.89
C HIS A 193 -3.72 -17.13 16.61
N HIS A 194 -2.93 -17.65 15.67
CA HIS A 194 -2.46 -16.88 14.51
C HIS A 194 -3.51 -16.62 13.43
N GLU A 195 -4.52 -17.49 13.27
CA GLU A 195 -5.42 -17.42 12.12
C GLU A 195 -6.41 -16.25 12.19
N SER A 196 -7.06 -16.04 13.34
CA SER A 196 -8.11 -15.02 13.47
C SER A 196 -7.55 -13.59 13.49
N HIS A 197 -6.40 -13.39 14.14
CA HIS A 197 -5.73 -12.09 14.19
C HIS A 197 -5.19 -11.68 12.82
N GLN A 198 -4.55 -12.60 12.09
CA GLN A 198 -4.02 -12.31 10.75
C GLN A 198 -5.14 -12.00 9.74
N ILE A 199 -6.27 -12.72 9.79
CA ILE A 199 -7.43 -12.44 8.93
C ILE A 199 -8.01 -11.05 9.21
N ALA A 200 -8.11 -10.65 10.49
CA ALA A 200 -8.61 -9.34 10.89
C ALA A 200 -7.66 -8.20 10.50
N GLU A 201 -6.36 -8.40 10.67
CA GLU A 201 -5.32 -7.44 10.22
C GLU A 201 -5.38 -7.23 8.71
N PHE A 202 -5.47 -8.31 7.92
CA PHE A 202 -5.57 -8.20 6.46
C PHE A 202 -6.89 -7.55 6.01
N PHE A 203 -8.00 -7.83 6.70
CA PHE A 203 -9.26 -7.14 6.46
C PHE A 203 -9.08 -5.63 6.65
N LEU A 204 -8.54 -5.20 7.79
CA LEU A 204 -8.31 -3.80 8.11
C LEU A 204 -7.36 -3.15 7.09
N LEU A 205 -6.26 -3.82 6.76
CA LEU A 205 -5.33 -3.38 5.73
C LEU A 205 -6.03 -3.17 4.38
N GLY A 206 -6.95 -4.07 4.00
CA GLY A 206 -7.76 -3.92 2.80
C GLY A 206 -8.70 -2.72 2.84
N THR A 207 -9.30 -2.45 4.00
CA THR A 207 -10.13 -1.24 4.18
C THR A 207 -9.32 0.04 4.06
N GLU A 208 -8.14 0.11 4.69
CA GLU A 208 -7.25 1.26 4.68
C GLU A 208 -6.66 1.49 3.30
N HIS A 209 -6.26 0.41 2.61
CA HIS A 209 -5.75 0.46 1.24
C HIS A 209 -6.74 1.10 0.27
N LEU A 210 -8.04 0.78 0.36
CA LEU A 210 -9.04 1.45 -0.46
C LEU A 210 -9.27 2.91 -0.03
N LEU A 211 -9.37 3.18 1.27
CA LEU A 211 -9.68 4.52 1.78
C LEU A 211 -8.59 5.55 1.49
N PHE A 212 -7.33 5.16 1.66
CA PHE A 212 -6.18 6.04 1.52
C PHE A 212 -5.48 5.93 0.15
N GLY A 213 -5.77 4.86 -0.61
CA GLY A 213 -5.29 4.70 -1.98
C GLY A 213 -6.03 5.62 -2.94
N LEU A 214 -5.46 6.79 -3.24
CA LEU A 214 -6.08 7.78 -4.12
C LEU A 214 -6.43 7.22 -5.52
N ASP A 215 -5.59 6.34 -6.08
CA ASP A 215 -5.88 5.67 -7.35
C ASP A 215 -7.23 4.93 -7.31
N HIS A 216 -7.51 4.21 -6.22
CA HIS A 216 -8.74 3.44 -6.04
C HIS A 216 -9.96 4.36 -5.87
N ILE A 217 -9.83 5.42 -5.07
CA ILE A 217 -10.91 6.39 -4.86
C ILE A 217 -11.24 7.11 -6.17
N LEU A 218 -10.24 7.58 -6.93
CA LEU A 218 -10.45 8.25 -8.20
C LEU A 218 -11.05 7.31 -9.26
N PHE A 219 -10.62 6.05 -9.29
CA PHE A 219 -11.20 5.03 -10.15
C PHE A 219 -12.67 4.76 -9.81
N LEU A 220 -12.98 4.56 -8.52
CA LEU A 220 -14.34 4.30 -8.03
C LEU A 220 -15.28 5.49 -8.31
N LEU A 221 -14.82 6.72 -8.09
CA LEU A 221 -15.56 7.93 -8.43
C LEU A 221 -15.84 8.01 -9.94
N SER A 222 -14.86 7.65 -10.78
CA SER A 222 -15.02 7.59 -12.24
C SER A 222 -16.05 6.55 -12.67
N LEU A 223 -16.07 5.38 -12.02
CA LEU A 223 -17.10 4.36 -12.22
C LEU A 223 -18.48 4.88 -11.85
N LEU A 224 -18.62 5.49 -10.67
CA LEU A 224 -19.86 6.05 -10.13
C LEU A 224 -20.44 7.15 -11.03
N ILE A 225 -19.60 8.09 -11.47
CA ILE A 225 -20.00 9.21 -12.35
C ILE A 225 -20.58 8.71 -13.67
N GLY A 226 -19.95 7.69 -14.28
CA GLY A 226 -20.41 7.14 -15.56
C GLY A 226 -21.47 6.03 -15.47
N ALA A 227 -21.76 5.49 -14.29
CA ALA A 227 -22.74 4.41 -14.14
C ALA A 227 -24.19 4.91 -14.13
N ARG A 228 -25.06 4.32 -14.96
CA ARG A 228 -26.48 4.69 -15.05
C ARG A 228 -27.36 4.13 -13.92
N THR A 229 -27.03 2.95 -13.41
CA THR A 229 -27.83 2.23 -12.41
C THR A 229 -26.95 1.70 -11.29
N LEU A 230 -27.53 1.53 -10.09
CA LEU A 230 -26.83 0.96 -8.93
C LEU A 230 -26.31 -0.44 -9.26
N ARG A 231 -27.15 -1.25 -9.92
CA ARG A 231 -26.78 -2.60 -10.37
C ARG A 231 -25.54 -2.59 -11.26
N ASN A 232 -25.43 -1.63 -12.18
CA ASN A 232 -24.29 -1.56 -13.09
C ASN A 232 -23.00 -1.21 -12.35
N VAL A 233 -23.02 -0.21 -11.46
CA VAL A 233 -21.81 0.16 -10.71
C VAL A 233 -21.36 -0.96 -9.78
N VAL A 234 -22.28 -1.59 -9.04
CA VAL A 234 -21.96 -2.72 -8.15
C VAL A 234 -21.36 -3.86 -8.97
N ARG A 235 -21.98 -4.27 -10.08
CA ARG A 235 -21.43 -5.33 -10.94
C ARG A 235 -20.03 -5.02 -11.46
N THR A 236 -19.77 -3.79 -11.92
CA THR A 236 -18.44 -3.42 -12.42
C THR A 236 -17.40 -3.33 -11.30
N ALA A 237 -17.80 -2.84 -10.13
CA ALA A 237 -16.93 -2.67 -8.98
C ALA A 237 -16.55 -4.05 -8.39
N THR A 238 -17.53 -4.94 -8.19
CA THR A 238 -17.27 -6.31 -7.74
C THR A 238 -16.45 -7.10 -8.78
N ALA A 239 -16.68 -6.90 -10.08
CA ALA A 239 -15.88 -7.53 -11.13
C ALA A 239 -14.42 -7.05 -11.11
N PHE A 240 -14.19 -5.76 -10.82
CA PHE A 240 -12.85 -5.22 -10.60
C PHE A 240 -12.18 -5.89 -9.39
N THR A 241 -12.86 -5.96 -8.24
CA THR A 241 -12.32 -6.61 -7.03
C THR A 241 -12.01 -8.08 -7.26
N ALA A 242 -12.87 -8.79 -7.99
CA ALA A 242 -12.64 -10.20 -8.33
C ALA A 242 -11.41 -10.38 -9.24
N ALA A 243 -11.27 -9.56 -10.29
CA ALA A 243 -10.10 -9.57 -11.16
C ALA A 243 -8.82 -9.23 -10.37
N HIS A 244 -8.87 -8.17 -9.57
CA HIS A 244 -7.80 -7.75 -8.68
C HIS A 244 -7.35 -8.90 -7.77
N SER A 245 -8.29 -9.58 -7.13
CA SER A 245 -8.03 -10.73 -6.25
C SER A 245 -7.25 -11.85 -6.97
N VAL A 246 -7.63 -12.15 -8.22
CA VAL A 246 -6.97 -13.20 -9.02
C VAL A 246 -5.50 -12.87 -9.24
N THR A 247 -5.21 -11.67 -9.76
CA THR A 247 -3.82 -11.27 -10.04
C THR A 247 -3.01 -10.99 -8.80
N PHE A 248 -3.63 -10.47 -7.74
CA PHE A 248 -2.98 -10.28 -6.45
C PHE A 248 -2.54 -11.62 -5.86
N LEU A 249 -3.40 -12.64 -5.91
CA LEU A 249 -3.06 -14.00 -5.48
C LEU A 249 -1.95 -14.61 -6.33
N LEU A 250 -2.02 -14.49 -7.67
CA LEU A 250 -0.99 -15.01 -8.57
C LEU A 250 0.37 -14.35 -8.33
N ALA A 251 0.39 -13.04 -8.08
CA ALA A 251 1.62 -12.31 -7.81
C ALA A 251 2.17 -12.62 -6.40
N ALA A 252 1.31 -12.73 -5.39
CA ALA A 252 1.71 -13.15 -4.03
C ALA A 252 2.18 -14.61 -3.97
N ALA A 253 1.75 -15.46 -4.90
CA ALA A 253 2.23 -16.84 -5.04
C ALA A 253 3.51 -16.94 -5.91
N GLY A 254 4.06 -15.81 -6.38
CA GLY A 254 5.25 -15.78 -7.24
C GLY A 254 5.04 -16.29 -8.67
N VAL A 255 3.79 -16.50 -9.11
CA VAL A 255 3.47 -17.04 -10.45
C VAL A 255 3.60 -15.96 -11.53
N VAL A 256 3.25 -14.71 -11.20
CA VAL A 256 3.29 -13.58 -12.12
C VAL A 256 4.09 -12.44 -11.49
N HIS A 257 5.09 -11.94 -12.21
CA HIS A 257 5.87 -10.78 -11.80
C HIS A 257 5.92 -9.76 -12.94
N VAL A 258 5.41 -8.56 -12.68
CA VAL A 258 5.45 -7.43 -13.63
C VAL A 258 6.03 -6.22 -12.91
N PRO A 259 7.05 -5.54 -13.46
CA PRO A 259 7.66 -4.39 -12.82
C PRO A 259 6.66 -3.26 -12.55
N GLY A 260 6.75 -2.61 -11.39
CA GLY A 260 5.95 -1.42 -11.04
C GLY A 260 6.05 -0.31 -12.10
N ALA A 261 7.23 -0.16 -12.72
CA ALA A 261 7.49 0.70 -13.88
C ALA A 261 6.49 0.53 -15.04
N VAL A 262 5.90 -0.65 -15.20
CA VAL A 262 4.87 -0.91 -16.23
C VAL A 262 3.48 -0.83 -15.61
N VAL A 263 3.29 -1.38 -14.42
CA VAL A 263 1.98 -1.49 -13.77
C VAL A 263 1.43 -0.12 -13.36
N GLU A 264 2.25 0.73 -12.72
CA GLU A 264 1.81 1.99 -12.13
C GLU A 264 1.36 3.03 -13.17
N PRO A 265 2.04 3.22 -14.33
CA PRO A 265 1.51 4.05 -15.40
C PRO A 265 0.20 3.50 -15.98
N VAL A 266 0.09 2.18 -16.18
CA VAL A 266 -1.14 1.58 -16.73
C VAL A 266 -2.32 1.78 -15.76
N ILE A 267 -2.08 1.67 -14.46
CA ILE A 267 -3.07 2.03 -13.42
C ILE A 267 -3.52 3.48 -13.59
N ALA A 268 -2.59 4.44 -13.65
CA ALA A 268 -2.92 5.86 -13.82
C ALA A 268 -3.71 6.11 -15.12
N ALA A 269 -3.27 5.53 -16.24
CA ALA A 269 -3.96 5.62 -17.53
C ALA A 269 -5.38 5.03 -17.48
N SER A 270 -5.59 3.93 -16.74
CA SER A 270 -6.90 3.29 -16.60
C SER A 270 -7.94 4.22 -15.98
N ILE A 271 -7.53 5.04 -15.00
CA ILE A 271 -8.39 6.05 -14.35
C ILE A 271 -8.85 7.08 -15.38
N ALA A 272 -7.91 7.62 -16.16
CA ALA A 272 -8.21 8.59 -17.22
C ALA A 272 -9.19 8.00 -18.26
N VAL A 273 -8.95 6.76 -18.71
CA VAL A 273 -9.79 6.06 -19.68
C VAL A 273 -11.22 5.89 -19.14
N VAL A 274 -11.38 5.38 -17.91
CA VAL A 274 -12.70 5.14 -17.32
C VAL A 274 -13.44 6.46 -17.06
N ALA A 275 -12.73 7.51 -16.62
CA ALA A 275 -13.27 8.84 -16.39
C ALA A 275 -13.81 9.46 -17.69
N VAL A 276 -12.99 9.53 -18.73
CA VAL A 276 -13.36 10.10 -20.04
C VAL A 276 -14.51 9.31 -20.67
N ALA A 277 -14.37 7.99 -20.74
CA ALA A 277 -15.39 7.13 -21.33
C ALA A 277 -16.71 7.18 -20.53
N GLY A 278 -16.64 7.39 -19.21
CA GLY A 278 -17.79 7.59 -18.34
C GLY A 278 -18.62 8.83 -18.64
N ILE A 279 -18.06 9.86 -19.27
CA ILE A 279 -18.77 11.05 -19.73
C ILE A 279 -19.15 10.93 -21.22
N VAL A 280 -18.19 10.55 -22.08
CA VAL A 280 -18.37 10.54 -23.54
C VAL A 280 -19.34 9.46 -24.02
N LEU A 281 -19.35 8.29 -23.37
CA LEU A 281 -20.17 7.16 -23.77
C LEU A 281 -21.45 7.04 -22.91
N ARG A 282 -21.64 7.96 -21.95
CA ARG A 282 -22.72 7.86 -20.96
C ARG A 282 -24.11 7.88 -21.53
N ASP A 283 -24.34 8.62 -22.62
CA ASP A 283 -25.68 8.85 -23.19
C ASP A 283 -25.88 8.09 -24.52
N ARG A 284 -24.89 7.30 -24.95
CA ARG A 284 -25.00 6.43 -26.15
C ARG A 284 -25.78 5.16 -25.84
N GLU A 285 -26.74 4.79 -26.69
CA GLU A 285 -27.46 3.52 -26.53
C GLU A 285 -26.50 2.32 -26.68
N GLY A 286 -26.71 1.26 -25.90
CA GLY A 286 -25.86 0.05 -25.93
C GLY A 286 -24.47 0.16 -25.28
N SER A 287 -24.07 1.32 -24.75
CA SER A 287 -22.72 1.59 -24.21
C SER A 287 -22.39 0.93 -22.87
N GLY A 288 -23.24 0.05 -22.33
CA GLY A 288 -22.99 -0.65 -21.07
C GLY A 288 -22.05 -1.86 -21.21
N HIS A 289 -21.97 -2.47 -22.40
CA HIS A 289 -21.32 -3.77 -22.59
C HIS A 289 -19.79 -3.70 -22.59
N TRP A 290 -19.19 -2.58 -22.99
CA TRP A 290 -17.72 -2.43 -22.99
C TRP A 290 -17.16 -2.24 -21.57
N ARG A 291 -17.95 -1.66 -20.66
CA ARG A 291 -17.47 -1.27 -19.31
C ARG A 291 -17.02 -2.46 -18.50
N LEU A 292 -17.82 -3.53 -18.45
CA LEU A 292 -17.53 -4.69 -17.63
C LEU A 292 -16.19 -5.38 -18.01
N PRO A 293 -15.94 -5.77 -19.29
CA PRO A 293 -14.69 -6.40 -19.66
C PRO A 293 -13.49 -5.46 -19.50
N VAL A 294 -13.63 -4.16 -19.81
CA VAL A 294 -12.52 -3.21 -19.65
C VAL A 294 -12.15 -2.99 -18.19
N VAL A 295 -13.15 -2.81 -17.32
CA VAL A 295 -12.92 -2.64 -15.88
C VAL A 295 -12.37 -3.93 -15.25
N PHE A 296 -12.81 -5.10 -15.71
CA PHE A 296 -12.24 -6.38 -15.32
C PHE A 296 -10.75 -6.47 -15.70
N LEU A 297 -10.39 -6.11 -16.93
CA LEU A 297 -8.98 -6.07 -17.37
C LEU A 297 -8.13 -5.10 -16.55
N PHE A 298 -8.67 -3.92 -16.23
CA PHE A 298 -7.99 -2.99 -15.34
C PHE A 298 -7.82 -3.53 -13.93
N GLY A 299 -8.82 -4.26 -13.41
CA GLY A 299 -8.70 -4.96 -12.12
C GLY A 299 -7.54 -5.95 -12.09
N LEU A 300 -7.34 -6.73 -13.17
CA LEU A 300 -6.18 -7.63 -13.29
C LEU A 300 -4.86 -6.86 -13.19
N VAL A 301 -4.72 -5.72 -13.88
CA VAL A 301 -3.48 -4.94 -13.81
C VAL A 301 -3.28 -4.35 -12.41
N HIS A 302 -4.35 -3.84 -11.81
CA HIS A 302 -4.30 -3.18 -10.51
C HIS A 302 -3.85 -4.14 -9.39
N GLY A 303 -4.27 -5.41 -9.44
CA GLY A 303 -3.85 -6.42 -8.47
C GLY A 303 -2.36 -6.77 -8.50
N LEU A 304 -1.65 -6.46 -9.60
CA LEU A 304 -0.20 -6.66 -9.68
C LEU A 304 0.59 -5.57 -8.93
N GLY A 305 0.04 -4.36 -8.80
CA GLY A 305 0.76 -3.21 -8.22
C GLY A 305 1.03 -3.39 -6.72
N PHE A 306 0.12 -4.05 -6.01
CA PHE A 306 0.21 -4.22 -4.56
C PHE A 306 1.07 -5.43 -4.12
N ALA A 307 1.07 -6.51 -4.90
CA ALA A 307 1.88 -7.70 -4.59
C ALA A 307 3.39 -7.43 -4.63
N GLY A 308 3.84 -6.61 -5.59
CA GLY A 308 5.25 -6.22 -5.69
C GLY A 308 5.75 -5.43 -4.47
N ALA A 309 4.87 -4.61 -3.86
CA ALA A 309 5.19 -3.82 -2.67
C ALA A 309 5.29 -4.68 -1.40
N LEU A 310 4.46 -5.73 -1.28
CA LEU A 310 4.44 -6.58 -0.10
C LEU A 310 5.56 -7.64 -0.06
N GLY A 311 6.30 -7.85 -1.16
CA GLY A 311 7.45 -8.76 -1.20
C GLY A 311 7.16 -10.15 -0.63
N ILE A 312 5.92 -10.64 -0.76
CA ILE A 312 5.47 -11.90 -0.17
C ILE A 312 6.10 -13.05 -0.93
N ASP A 313 7.28 -13.47 -0.50
CA ASP A 313 7.84 -14.79 -0.83
C ASP A 313 7.39 -15.82 0.23
N LYS A 314 6.08 -15.88 0.48
CA LYS A 314 5.51 -16.97 1.30
C LYS A 314 5.31 -18.19 0.40
N SER A 315 5.72 -19.36 0.88
CA SER A 315 5.26 -20.61 0.30
C SER A 315 3.73 -20.66 0.37
N TRP A 316 3.09 -21.15 -0.69
CA TRP A 316 1.64 -21.33 -0.75
C TRP A 316 1.11 -21.98 0.53
N SER A 317 0.15 -21.32 1.20
CA SER A 317 -0.49 -21.81 2.42
C SER A 317 -1.97 -21.43 2.44
N TRP A 318 -2.77 -22.17 3.21
CA TRP A 318 -4.20 -21.89 3.33
C TRP A 318 -4.45 -20.57 4.06
N GLU A 319 -3.60 -20.25 5.03
CA GLU A 319 -3.64 -19.02 5.83
C GLU A 319 -3.31 -17.80 4.96
N LEU A 320 -2.33 -17.92 4.04
CA LEU A 320 -2.04 -16.88 3.05
C LEU A 320 -3.27 -16.64 2.17
N LEU A 321 -3.86 -17.70 1.62
CA LEU A 321 -5.05 -17.56 0.78
C LEU A 321 -6.20 -16.86 1.51
N LEU A 322 -6.48 -17.26 2.75
CA LEU A 322 -7.53 -16.65 3.58
C LEU A 322 -7.22 -15.20 3.93
N SER A 323 -5.96 -14.86 4.20
CA SER A 323 -5.52 -13.48 4.46
C SER A 323 -5.72 -12.59 3.23
N LEU A 324 -5.29 -13.06 2.05
CA LEU A 324 -5.46 -12.32 0.79
C LEU A 324 -6.94 -12.17 0.41
N LEU A 325 -7.76 -13.18 0.68
CA LEU A 325 -9.21 -13.09 0.50
C LEU A 325 -9.82 -12.08 1.47
N SER A 326 -9.43 -12.11 2.76
CA SER A 326 -9.89 -11.17 3.79
C SER A 326 -9.58 -9.72 3.43
N PHE A 327 -8.39 -9.47 2.89
CA PHE A 327 -7.99 -8.17 2.36
C PHE A 327 -8.94 -7.68 1.25
N ASN A 328 -9.25 -8.52 0.26
CA ASN A 328 -10.18 -8.13 -0.81
C ASN A 328 -11.63 -7.99 -0.32
N VAL A 329 -12.02 -8.72 0.73
CA VAL A 329 -13.31 -8.52 1.40
C VAL A 329 -13.35 -7.14 2.09
N GLY A 330 -12.26 -6.72 2.75
CA GLY A 330 -12.11 -5.37 3.30
C GLY A 330 -12.28 -4.28 2.23
N ILE A 331 -11.62 -4.44 1.08
CA ILE A 331 -11.77 -3.56 -0.09
C ILE A 331 -13.24 -3.50 -0.53
N GLU A 332 -13.88 -4.65 -0.76
CA GLU A 332 -15.25 -4.71 -1.27
C GLU A 332 -16.24 -4.04 -0.30
N VAL A 333 -16.07 -4.24 1.02
CA VAL A 333 -16.93 -3.62 2.05
C VAL A 333 -16.89 -2.09 1.96
N VAL A 334 -15.69 -1.50 1.94
CA VAL A 334 -15.55 -0.04 1.85
C VAL A 334 -16.05 0.46 0.49
N GLN A 335 -15.74 -0.26 -0.60
CA GLN A 335 -16.18 0.09 -1.94
C GLN A 335 -17.71 0.15 -2.03
N LEU A 336 -18.40 -0.87 -1.53
CA LEU A 336 -19.85 -0.91 -1.50
C LEU A 336 -20.45 0.16 -0.56
N ALA A 337 -19.79 0.47 0.56
CA ALA A 337 -20.21 1.55 1.45
C ALA A 337 -20.13 2.93 0.76
N ILE A 338 -19.04 3.22 0.04
CA ILE A 338 -18.88 4.44 -0.74
C ILE A 338 -19.93 4.50 -1.85
N ILE A 339 -20.17 3.40 -2.57
CA ILE A 339 -21.21 3.33 -3.60
C ILE A 339 -22.59 3.63 -2.98
N ALA A 340 -22.91 3.03 -1.83
CA ALA A 340 -24.18 3.23 -1.15
C ALA A 340 -24.38 4.68 -0.70
N ALA A 341 -23.32 5.37 -0.29
CA ALA A 341 -23.36 6.77 0.12
C ALA A 341 -23.42 7.75 -1.06
N VAL A 342 -22.60 7.54 -2.09
CA VAL A 342 -22.39 8.51 -3.18
C VAL A 342 -23.39 8.33 -4.33
N PHE A 343 -23.76 7.09 -4.68
CA PHE A 343 -24.65 6.83 -5.80
C PHE A 343 -26.02 7.51 -5.68
N PRO A 344 -26.71 7.52 -4.52
CA PRO A 344 -27.98 8.24 -4.37
C PRO A 344 -27.86 9.75 -4.63
N LEU A 345 -26.75 10.36 -4.21
CA LEU A 345 -26.48 11.78 -4.46
C LEU A 345 -26.32 12.07 -5.96
N LEU A 346 -25.56 11.22 -6.66
CA LEU A 346 -25.40 11.30 -8.11
C LEU A 346 -26.71 11.03 -8.85
N ALA A 347 -27.51 10.07 -8.40
CA ALA A 347 -28.82 9.78 -8.96
C ALA A 347 -29.78 10.96 -8.82
N LEU A 348 -29.74 11.66 -7.69
CA LEU A 348 -30.53 12.88 -7.48
C LEU A 348 -30.01 14.06 -8.32
N LEU A 349 -28.68 14.24 -8.41
CA LEU A 349 -28.05 15.23 -9.29
C LEU A 349 -28.49 15.05 -10.74
N ARG A 350 -28.53 13.81 -11.25
CA ARG A 350 -28.95 13.48 -12.62
C ARG A 350 -30.40 13.86 -12.93
N ARG A 351 -31.26 14.02 -11.93
CA ARG A 351 -32.64 14.54 -12.10
C ARG A 351 -32.69 16.06 -12.31
N MET A 352 -31.56 16.76 -12.21
CA MET A 352 -31.46 18.21 -12.36
C MET A 352 -30.80 18.57 -13.70
N PRO A 353 -31.21 19.66 -14.37
CA PRO A 353 -30.61 20.08 -15.65
C PRO A 353 -29.14 20.49 -15.51
N ALA A 354 -28.68 20.80 -14.29
CA ALA A 354 -27.30 21.13 -14.00
C ALA A 354 -26.33 19.94 -14.19
N HIS A 355 -26.82 18.68 -14.18
CA HIS A 355 -25.95 17.50 -14.25
C HIS A 355 -25.07 17.47 -15.51
N ARG A 356 -25.53 18.06 -16.61
CA ARG A 356 -24.79 18.15 -17.89
C ARG A 356 -23.50 18.96 -17.78
N TRP A 357 -23.40 19.84 -16.78
CA TRP A 357 -22.23 20.65 -16.50
C TRP A 357 -21.47 20.15 -15.27
N VAL A 358 -22.19 19.77 -14.21
CA VAL A 358 -21.59 19.33 -12.95
C VAL A 358 -20.81 18.02 -13.10
N LEU A 359 -21.31 17.05 -13.87
CA LEU A 359 -20.62 15.77 -14.01
C LEU A 359 -19.32 15.88 -14.83
N PRO A 360 -19.26 16.60 -15.97
CA PRO A 360 -17.99 16.92 -16.59
C PRO A 360 -17.05 17.71 -15.66
N ALA A 361 -17.56 18.69 -14.91
CA ALA A 361 -16.75 19.46 -13.96
C ALA A 361 -16.16 18.60 -12.83
N LEU A 362 -16.88 17.57 -12.36
CA LEU A 362 -16.37 16.58 -11.41
C LEU A 362 -15.33 15.63 -12.02
N THR A 363 -15.46 15.35 -13.32
CA THR A 363 -14.60 14.39 -14.03
C THR A 363 -13.28 15.04 -14.46
N ALA A 364 -13.29 16.31 -14.85
CA ALA A 364 -12.12 16.98 -15.41
C ALA A 364 -10.90 16.95 -14.47
N PRO A 365 -11.01 17.23 -13.16
CA PRO A 365 -9.87 17.13 -12.24
C PRO A 365 -9.31 15.70 -12.15
N ILE A 366 -10.19 14.68 -12.17
CA ILE A 366 -9.78 13.28 -12.15
C ILE A 366 -8.93 12.94 -13.37
N VAL A 367 -9.35 13.39 -14.56
CA VAL A 367 -8.62 13.18 -15.81
C VAL A 367 -7.28 13.91 -15.79
N VAL A 368 -7.24 15.17 -15.33
CA VAL A 368 -6.00 15.95 -15.26
C VAL A 368 -4.98 15.29 -14.33
N VAL A 369 -5.41 14.90 -13.12
CA VAL A 369 -4.54 14.26 -12.14
C VAL A 369 -4.04 12.90 -12.62
N SER A 370 -4.92 12.08 -13.20
CA SER A 370 -4.53 10.76 -13.71
C SER A 370 -3.58 10.83 -14.91
N LEU A 371 -3.74 11.81 -15.80
CA LEU A 371 -2.80 12.05 -16.89
C LEU A 371 -1.45 12.59 -16.38
N TYR A 372 -1.47 13.47 -15.38
CA TYR A 372 -0.25 13.92 -14.70
C TYR A 372 0.51 12.73 -14.10
N TRP A 373 -0.16 11.89 -13.30
CA TRP A 373 0.47 10.69 -12.71
C TRP A 373 0.96 9.70 -13.76
N PHE A 374 0.24 9.55 -14.88
CA PHE A 374 0.70 8.71 -15.97
C PHE A 374 2.04 9.19 -16.53
N VAL A 375 2.19 10.49 -16.79
CA VAL A 375 3.43 11.07 -17.31
C VAL A 375 4.54 11.00 -16.26
N ASP A 376 4.23 11.34 -15.01
CA ASP A 376 5.17 11.29 -13.89
C ASP A 376 5.74 9.87 -13.69
N ARG A 377 4.86 8.86 -13.64
CA ARG A 377 5.25 7.45 -13.48
C ARG A 377 5.97 6.89 -14.72
N LEU A 378 5.70 7.39 -15.92
CA LEU A 378 6.47 7.05 -17.13
C LEU A 378 7.87 7.67 -17.11
N ALA A 379 7.99 8.91 -16.63
CA ALA A 379 9.27 9.62 -16.60
C ALA A 379 10.26 9.02 -15.60
N VAL A 380 9.79 8.33 -14.56
CA VAL A 380 10.63 7.54 -13.65
C VAL A 380 11.25 6.30 -14.33
N VAL A 381 10.72 5.89 -15.49
CA VAL A 381 11.16 4.70 -16.25
C VAL A 381 12.12 5.06 -17.39
N ALA A 382 12.12 6.31 -17.84
CA ALA A 382 12.97 6.83 -18.93
C ALA A 382 14.26 7.43 -18.37
#